data_AF-A0ABD0NCR3-F1
#
_entry.id   AF-A0ABD0NCR3-F1
#
_cell.length_a   1.000
_cell.length_b   1.000
_cell.length_c   1.000
_cell.angle_alpha   90.00
_cell.angle_beta   90.00
_cell.angle_gamma   90.00
#
_symmetry.space_group_name_H-M   'P 1'
#
loop_
_entity.id
_entity.type
_entity.pdbx_description
1 polymer ?
#
loop_
_entity_poly.entity_id
_entity_poly.type
_entity_poly.pdbx_seq_one_letter_code
_entity_poly.pdbx_strand_id
1 'polypeptide(L)' 'REPIAFSADVQQMFYCFVVQEEHRDYLRFLWYEDNNMGKNVIDYRMKVHVFGNSPSPAVAIYCMRKAALE' A
#
# COMPACT_ATOMS: atom_id res chain seq x y z
N ARG A 1 22.63 18.63 -25.81
CA ARG A 1 21.43 17.79 -25.56
C ARG A 1 21.21 17.83 -24.06
N GLU A 2 20.14 18.47 -23.60
CA GLU A 2 19.88 18.58 -22.16
C GLU A 2 19.22 17.30 -21.63
N PRO A 3 19.52 16.91 -20.38
CA PRO A 3 18.82 15.81 -19.74
C PRO A 3 17.35 16.18 -19.51
N ILE A 4 16.44 15.30 -19.95
CA ILE A 4 15.00 15.44 -19.75
C ILE A 4 14.59 14.46 -18.65
N ALA A 5 14.01 14.98 -17.56
CA ALA A 5 13.46 14.16 -16.49
C ALA A 5 11.99 13.82 -16.76
N PHE A 6 11.58 12.60 -16.44
CA PHE A 6 10.19 12.16 -16.47
C PHE A 6 9.76 11.80 -15.06
N SER A 7 8.58 12.27 -14.67
CA SER A 7 7.89 11.84 -13.46
C SER A 7 6.59 11.14 -13.85
N ALA A 8 6.29 10.04 -13.16
CA ALA A 8 5.05 9.30 -13.32
C ALA A 8 4.68 8.69 -11.97
N ASP A 9 3.38 8.67 -11.66
CA ASP A 9 2.86 7.88 -10.56
C ASP A 9 2.55 6.47 -11.07
N VAL A 10 3.05 5.46 -10.36
CA VAL A 10 2.70 4.08 -10.65
C VAL A 10 1.46 3.76 -9.84
N GLN A 11 0.30 3.92 -10.49
CA GLN A 11 -0.99 3.66 -9.88
C GLN A 11 -0.98 2.28 -9.23
N GLN A 12 -1.36 2.21 -7.95
CA GLN A 12 -1.45 0.97 -7.18
C GLN A 12 -0.12 0.20 -6.97
N MET A 13 1.06 0.81 -7.16
CA MET A 13 2.36 0.14 -6.89
C MET A 13 2.42 -0.54 -5.52
N PHE A 14 1.89 0.10 -4.48
CA PHE A 14 1.89 -0.47 -3.12
C PHE A 14 0.96 -1.67 -2.94
N TYR A 15 -0.08 -1.80 -3.78
CA TYR A 15 -1.01 -2.92 -3.75
C TYR A 15 -0.37 -4.22 -4.27
N CYS A 16 0.72 -4.12 -5.02
CA CYS A 16 1.49 -5.28 -5.48
C CYS A 16 2.21 -6.03 -4.34
N PHE A 17 2.32 -5.43 -3.15
CA PHE A 17 3.10 -5.98 -2.04
C PHE A 17 2.24 -6.20 -0.80
N VAL A 18 2.22 -7.45 -0.33
CA VAL A 18 1.47 -7.88 0.86
C VAL A 18 2.25 -7.53 2.13
N VAL A 19 1.54 -7.02 3.12
CA VAL A 19 2.06 -6.77 4.47
C VAL A 19 2.08 -8.10 5.24
N GLN A 20 3.22 -8.37 5.88
CA GLN A 20 3.39 -9.52 6.79
C GLN A 20 2.30 -9.54 7.85
N GLU A 21 1.75 -10.71 8.17
CA GLU A 21 0.54 -10.82 8.99
C GLU A 21 0.71 -10.15 10.37
N GLU A 22 1.88 -10.33 10.96
CA GLU A 22 2.31 -9.76 12.24
C GLU A 22 2.23 -8.22 12.29
N HIS A 23 2.36 -7.55 11.13
CA HIS A 23 2.35 -6.09 11.04
C HIS A 23 0.99 -5.50 10.62
N ARG A 24 0.02 -6.33 10.22
CA ARG A 24 -1.28 -5.85 9.70
C ARG A 24 -2.12 -5.15 10.76
N ASP A 25 -1.89 -5.46 12.03
CA ASP A 25 -2.62 -4.84 13.14
C ASP A 25 -2.27 -3.36 13.33
N TYR A 26 -1.12 -2.89 12.85
CA TYR A 26 -0.77 -1.46 12.80
C TYR A 26 -1.46 -0.69 11.68
N LEU A 27 -2.11 -1.39 10.73
CA LEU A 27 -2.79 -0.81 9.59
C LEU A 27 -4.32 -0.97 9.71
N ARG A 28 -4.83 -0.94 10.95
CA ARG A 28 -6.26 -0.97 11.25
C ARG A 28 -6.91 0.37 10.92
N PHE A 29 -8.12 0.30 10.39
CA PHE A 29 -8.97 1.47 10.19
C PHE A 29 -10.42 1.09 10.40
N LEU A 30 -11.22 2.07 10.83
CA LEU A 30 -12.65 1.90 11.03
C LEU A 30 -13.38 2.20 9.74
N TRP A 31 -14.34 1.35 9.37
CA TRP A 31 -15.23 1.60 8.24
C TRP A 31 -16.60 0.99 8.49
N TYR A 32 -17.60 1.44 7.74
CA TYR A 32 -18.93 0.87 7.80
C TYR A 32 -18.96 -0.52 7.16
N GLU A 33 -19.60 -1.47 7.84
CA GLU A 33 -19.81 -2.82 7.30
C GLU A 33 -20.44 -2.73 5.89
N ASP A 34 -19.89 -3.49 4.95
CA ASP A 34 -20.30 -3.53 3.54
C ASP A 34 -20.38 -2.15 2.86
N ASN A 35 -19.59 -1.17 3.34
CA ASN A 35 -19.61 0.21 2.85
C ASN A 35 -21.00 0.88 2.96
N ASN A 36 -21.83 0.45 3.92
CA ASN A 36 -23.17 1.01 4.14
C ASN A 36 -23.21 1.83 5.42
N MET A 37 -23.37 3.16 5.29
CA MET A 37 -23.37 4.09 6.43
C MET A 37 -24.51 3.87 7.44
N GLY A 38 -25.56 3.11 7.08
CA GLY A 38 -26.63 2.72 8.00
C GLY A 38 -26.29 1.50 8.86
N LYS A 39 -25.17 0.83 8.60
CA LYS A 39 -24.69 -0.34 9.36
C LYS A 39 -23.69 0.05 10.45
N ASN A 40 -23.27 -0.95 11.22
CA ASN A 40 -22.27 -0.78 12.26
C ASN A 40 -20.90 -0.40 11.66
N VAL A 41 -20.16 0.41 12.41
CA VAL A 41 -18.74 0.67 12.15
C VAL A 41 -17.94 -0.51 12.69
N ILE A 42 -17.08 -1.11 11.86
CA ILE A 42 -16.25 -2.26 12.20
C ILE A 42 -14.77 -1.98 11.86
N ASP A 43 -13.88 -2.79 12.45
CA ASP A 43 -12.45 -2.74 12.17
C ASP A 43 -12.09 -3.49 10.88
N TYR A 44 -11.41 -2.81 9.97
CA TYR A 44 -10.74 -3.40 8.82
C TYR A 44 -9.23 -3.36 8.98
N ARG A 45 -8.53 -4.24 8.27
CA ARG A 45 -7.06 -4.32 8.25
C ARG A 45 -6.56 -4.33 6.82
N MET A 46 -5.64 -3.42 6.51
CA MET A 46 -4.97 -3.43 5.21
C MET A 46 -4.03 -4.63 5.12
N LYS A 47 -4.19 -5.40 4.05
CA LYS A 47 -3.35 -6.56 3.75
C LYS A 47 -2.17 -6.22 2.86
N VAL A 48 -2.17 -5.04 2.25
CA VAL A 48 -1.16 -4.56 1.32
C VAL A 48 -0.59 -3.23 1.81
N HIS A 49 0.58 -2.86 1.30
CA HIS A 49 1.18 -1.58 1.62
C HIS A 49 0.26 -0.45 1.14
N VAL A 50 0.08 0.57 2.00
CA VAL A 50 -0.81 1.69 1.73
C VAL A 50 -0.05 2.95 1.35
N PHE A 51 -0.69 3.78 0.53
CA PHE A 51 -0.23 5.13 0.25
C PHE A 51 -0.27 5.99 1.53
N GLY A 52 0.70 6.88 1.71
CA GLY A 52 0.80 7.73 2.89
C GLY A 52 1.44 7.09 4.13
N ASN A 53 1.71 5.78 4.11
CA ASN A 53 2.46 5.13 5.18
C ASN A 53 3.98 5.24 4.91
N SER A 54 4.72 5.87 5.83
CA SER A 54 6.15 6.21 5.67
C SER A 54 7.06 5.06 5.20
N PRO A 55 6.94 3.80 5.69
CA PRO A 55 7.79 2.70 5.21
C PRO A 55 7.35 2.09 3.87
N SER A 56 6.14 2.36 3.38
CA SER A 56 5.63 1.74 2.13
C SER A 56 6.51 2.01 0.90
N PRO A 57 7.02 3.23 0.65
CA PRO A 57 7.93 3.49 -0.46
C PRO A 57 9.22 2.66 -0.40
N ALA A 58 9.83 2.54 0.78
CA ALA A 58 11.07 1.80 0.96
C ALA A 58 10.88 0.30 0.67
N VAL A 59 9.82 -0.30 1.20
CA VAL A 59 9.49 -1.71 0.97
C VAL A 59 9.17 -1.97 -0.50
N ALA A 60 8.36 -1.11 -1.13
CA ALA A 60 8.00 -1.27 -2.54
C ALA A 60 9.21 -1.18 -3.48
N ILE A 61 10.12 -0.23 -3.26
CA ILE A 61 11.35 -0.12 -4.06
C ILE A 61 12.23 -1.36 -3.89
N TYR A 62 12.39 -1.86 -2.66
CA TYR A 62 13.15 -3.08 -2.40
C TYR A 62 12.54 -4.29 -3.13
N CYS A 63 11.24 -4.50 -2.99
CA CYS A 63 10.56 -5.62 -3.64
C CYS A 63 10.57 -5.52 -5.16
N MET A 64 10.37 -4.32 -5.74
CA MET A 64 10.48 -4.11 -7.19
C MET A 64 11.89 -4.42 -7.72
N ARG A 65 12.95 -3.97 -7.03
CA ARG A 65 14.33 -4.29 -7.41
C ARG A 65 14.59 -5.79 -7.36
N LYS A 66 14.09 -6.46 -6.33
CA LYS A 66 14.22 -7.92 -6.22
C LYS A 66 13.48 -8.64 -7.35
N ALA A 67 12.25 -8.25 -7.65
CA ALA A 67 11.45 -8.83 -8.72
C ALA A 67 12.03 -8.59 -10.12
N ALA A 68 12.77 -7.49 -10.34
CA ALA A 68 13.45 -7.22 -11.61
C ALA A 68 14.76 -8.00 -11.80
N LEU A 69 15.30 -8.60 -10.73
CA LEU A 69 16.49 -9.44 -10.76
C LEU A 69 16.18 -10.94 -10.86
N GLU A 70 14.90 -11.32 -10.68
CA GLU A 70 14.37 -12.64 -10.99
C GLU A 70 14.06 -12.76 -12.49
#